data_AF-A0A0S8BVH4-F1
#
_entry.id   AF-A0A0S8BVH4-F1
#
_cell.length_a   1.000
_cell.length_b   1.000
_cell.length_c   1.000
_cell.angle_alpha   90.00
_cell.angle_beta   90.00
_cell.angle_gamma   90.00
#
_symmetry.space_group_name_H-M   'P 1'
#
loop_
_entity.id
_entity.type
_entity.pdbx_description
1 polymer ?
#
loop_
_entity_poly.entity_id
_entity_poly.type
_entity_poly.pdbx_seq_one_letter_code
_entity_poly.pdbx_strand_id
1 'polypeptide(L)'
;MQVDRALEYIRKTRNNAVIVGGDRADVQLAAIEAMTQCLILTGNLYPNEIVVSRAELRGIPIVVVRDDTYSVAKKVEELSRKLRLREKEKVYYGIQLMDEKVNFERLYQTLGISA
;
A
#
# COMPACT_ATOMS: atom_id res chain seq x y z
N MET A 1 -14.67 -13.19 -8.63
CA MET A 1 -14.74 -11.81 -8.06
C MET A 1 -15.09 -10.85 -9.18
N GLN A 2 -16.18 -10.09 -9.02
CA GLN A 2 -16.63 -9.10 -9.99
C GLN A 2 -15.70 -7.87 -9.92
N VAL A 3 -15.24 -7.39 -11.08
CA VAL A 3 -14.23 -6.32 -11.26
C VAL A 3 -14.56 -5.07 -10.44
N ASP A 4 -15.84 -4.73 -10.37
CA ASP A 4 -16.34 -3.49 -9.79
C ASP A 4 -16.04 -3.35 -8.30
N ARG A 5 -16.03 -4.47 -7.55
CA ARG A 5 -15.71 -4.43 -6.13
C ARG A 5 -14.22 -4.16 -5.90
N ALA A 6 -13.34 -4.75 -6.71
CA ALA A 6 -11.90 -4.53 -6.57
C ALA A 6 -11.55 -3.05 -6.77
N LEU A 7 -12.17 -2.40 -7.76
CA LEU A 7 -12.04 -0.97 -8.03
C LEU A 7 -12.47 -0.09 -6.84
N GLU A 8 -13.57 -0.45 -6.17
CA GLU A 8 -14.05 0.27 -5.00
C GLU A 8 -13.04 0.25 -3.85
N TYR A 9 -12.43 -0.91 -3.58
CA TYR A 9 -11.39 -1.04 -2.55
C TYR A 9 -10.13 -0.26 -2.91
N ILE A 10 -9.68 -0.36 -4.16
CA ILE A 10 -8.48 0.35 -4.64
C ILE A 10 -8.60 1.86 -4.45
N ARG A 11 -9.77 2.44 -4.75
CA ARG A 11 -9.99 3.89 -4.62
C ARG A 11 -10.13 4.36 -3.17
N LYS A 12 -10.58 3.50 -2.26
CA LYS A 12 -10.80 3.86 -0.84
C LYS A 12 -9.53 3.84 0.01
N THR A 13 -8.50 3.10 -0.40
CA THR A 13 -7.27 2.95 0.39
C THR A 13 -6.14 3.81 -0.19
N ARG A 14 -5.60 4.75 0.58
CA ARG A 14 -4.39 5.50 0.18
C ARG A 14 -3.14 4.64 0.32
N ASN A 15 -2.11 4.92 -0.48
CA ASN A 15 -0.80 4.28 -0.43
C ASN A 15 -0.87 2.74 -0.42
N ASN A 16 -1.74 2.17 -1.25
CA ASN A 16 -1.98 0.74 -1.31
C ASN A 16 -1.07 0.04 -2.33
N ALA A 17 -0.98 -1.29 -2.21
CA ALA A 17 -0.48 -2.18 -3.26
C ALA A 17 -1.58 -3.17 -3.64
N VAL A 18 -1.64 -3.56 -4.90
CA VAL A 18 -2.69 -4.45 -5.42
C VAL A 18 -2.10 -5.81 -5.76
N ILE A 19 -2.65 -6.86 -5.14
CA ILE A 19 -2.32 -8.26 -5.44
C ILE A 19 -3.37 -8.78 -6.42
N VAL A 20 -2.93 -9.28 -7.58
CA VAL A 20 -3.83 -9.74 -8.64
C VAL A 20 -3.16 -10.83 -9.49
N GLY A 21 -3.93 -11.68 -10.15
CA GLY A 21 -3.39 -12.60 -11.16
C GLY A 21 -2.85 -11.83 -12.38
N GLY A 22 -1.78 -12.35 -12.99
CA GLY A 22 -1.20 -11.73 -14.19
C GLY A 22 -2.10 -11.77 -15.43
N ASP A 23 -3.12 -12.64 -15.44
CA ASP A 23 -4.14 -12.76 -16.48
C ASP A 23 -5.25 -11.68 -16.43
N ARG A 24 -5.31 -10.89 -15.36
CA ARG A 24 -6.36 -9.88 -15.12
C ARG A 24 -5.93 -8.46 -15.48
N ALA A 25 -5.65 -8.24 -16.76
CA ALA A 25 -5.21 -6.94 -17.29
C ALA A 25 -6.19 -5.79 -17.01
N ASP A 26 -7.50 -6.09 -16.95
CA ASP A 26 -8.56 -5.17 -16.58
C ASP A 26 -8.34 -4.54 -15.19
N VAL A 27 -8.06 -5.38 -14.20
CA VAL A 27 -7.81 -4.96 -12.81
C VAL A 27 -6.44 -4.29 -12.68
N GLN A 28 -5.43 -4.76 -13.41
CA GLN A 28 -4.08 -4.18 -13.40
C GLN A 28 -4.08 -2.74 -13.93
N LEU A 29 -4.75 -2.49 -15.06
CA LEU A 29 -4.87 -1.13 -15.62
C LEU A 29 -5.67 -0.22 -14.71
N ALA A 30 -6.77 -0.71 -14.14
CA ALA A 30 -7.56 0.01 -13.15
C ALA A 30 -6.72 0.44 -11.92
N ALA A 31 -5.88 -0.44 -11.42
CA ALA A 31 -4.97 -0.18 -10.31
C ALA A 31 -3.91 0.88 -10.67
N ILE A 32 -3.33 0.80 -11.87
CA ILE A 32 -2.39 1.83 -12.38
C ILE A 32 -3.06 3.19 -12.47
N GLU A 33 -4.26 3.26 -13.04
CA GLU A 33 -5.01 4.51 -13.17
C GLU A 33 -5.40 5.10 -11.81
N ALA A 34 -5.63 4.25 -10.80
CA ALA A 34 -5.88 4.66 -9.43
C ALA A 34 -4.61 5.02 -8.63
N MET A 35 -3.43 5.05 -9.26
CA MET A 35 -2.15 5.46 -8.65
C MET A 35 -1.75 4.60 -7.45
N THR A 36 -1.98 3.29 -7.54
CA THR A 36 -1.49 2.33 -6.53
C THR A 36 0.04 2.37 -6.47
N GLN A 37 0.62 2.13 -5.29
CA GLN A 37 2.08 2.20 -5.09
C GLN A 37 2.85 1.03 -5.71
N CYS A 38 2.18 -0.11 -5.92
CA CYS A 38 2.81 -1.32 -6.46
C CYS A 38 1.75 -2.32 -6.95
N LEU A 39 2.06 -3.02 -8.05
CA LEU A 39 1.33 -4.19 -8.50
C LEU A 39 2.10 -5.47 -8.16
N ILE A 40 1.41 -6.44 -7.57
CA ILE A 40 1.96 -7.77 -7.25
C ILE A 40 1.18 -8.81 -8.07
N LEU A 41 1.84 -9.40 -9.06
CA LEU A 41 1.25 -10.34 -10.02
C LEU A 41 1.54 -11.78 -9.64
N THR A 42 0.50 -12.55 -9.32
CA THR A 42 0.62 -13.91 -8.76
C THR A 42 0.55 -15.01 -9.82
N GLY A 43 1.02 -16.21 -9.47
CA GLY A 43 0.96 -17.40 -10.33
C GLY A 43 2.01 -17.43 -11.45
N ASN A 44 3.08 -16.64 -11.33
CA ASN A 44 4.14 -16.49 -12.35
C ASN A 44 3.61 -16.03 -13.73
N LEU A 45 2.49 -15.31 -13.73
CA LEU A 45 1.86 -14.78 -14.93
C LEU A 45 2.39 -13.36 -15.18
N TYR A 46 3.00 -13.17 -16.35
CA TYR A 46 3.55 -11.87 -16.74
C TYR A 46 2.45 -11.01 -17.36
N PRO A 47 2.47 -9.69 -17.11
CA PRO A 47 1.51 -8.77 -17.69
C PRO A 47 1.80 -8.58 -19.18
N ASN A 48 0.80 -8.13 -19.94
CA ASN A 48 0.99 -7.75 -21.34
C ASN A 48 1.74 -6.41 -21.46
N GLU A 49 2.22 -6.12 -22.67
CA GLU A 49 3.00 -4.89 -22.96
C GLU A 49 2.24 -3.61 -22.59
N ILE A 50 0.92 -3.57 -22.79
CA ILE A 50 0.09 -2.39 -22.49
C ILE A 50 0.17 -2.06 -20.99
N VAL A 51 0.06 -3.07 -20.13
CA VAL A 51 0.18 -2.90 -18.67
C VAL A 51 1.59 -2.44 -18.30
N VAL A 52 2.63 -3.05 -18.88
CA VAL A 52 4.02 -2.67 -18.61
C VAL A 52 4.27 -1.21 -18.99
N SER A 53 3.94 -0.80 -20.21
CA SER A 53 4.12 0.59 -20.66
C SER A 53 3.34 1.58 -19.81
N ARG A 54 2.11 1.24 -19.40
CA ARG A 54 1.29 2.10 -18.53
C ARG A 54 1.89 2.24 -17.14
N ALA A 55 2.41 1.15 -16.58
CA ALA A 55 3.05 1.16 -15.28
C ALA A 55 4.35 1.99 -15.31
N GLU A 56 5.17 1.85 -16.36
CA GLU A 56 6.38 2.65 -16.57
C GLU A 56 6.07 4.14 -16.67
N LEU A 57 5.09 4.53 -17.49
CA LEU A 57 4.68 5.93 -17.64
C LEU A 57 4.19 6.55 -16.33
N ARG A 58 3.64 5.75 -15.42
CA ARG A 58 3.16 6.19 -14.10
C ARG A 58 4.19 5.99 -12.98
N GLY A 59 5.34 5.40 -13.28
CA GLY A 59 6.36 5.06 -12.28
C GLY A 59 5.88 4.03 -11.25
N ILE A 60 4.95 3.13 -11.62
CA ILE A 60 4.41 2.11 -10.71
C ILE A 60 5.20 0.81 -10.91
N PRO A 61 5.86 0.29 -9.86
CA PRO A 61 6.59 -0.97 -9.95
C PRO A 61 5.64 -2.17 -10.08
N ILE A 62 6.08 -3.17 -10.84
CA ILE A 62 5.41 -4.46 -11.00
C ILE A 62 6.32 -5.56 -10.43
N VAL A 63 5.77 -6.40 -9.55
CA VAL A 63 6.47 -7.56 -8.97
C VAL A 63 5.74 -8.84 -9.38
N VAL A 64 6.39 -9.69 -10.16
CA VAL A 64 5.86 -11.00 -10.52
C VAL A 64 6.34 -12.05 -9.52
N VAL A 65 5.40 -12.82 -8.95
CA VAL A 65 5.68 -13.85 -7.95
C VAL A 65 5.11 -15.19 -8.37
N ARG A 66 5.77 -16.27 -7.95
CA ARG A 66 5.37 -17.65 -8.31
C ARG A 66 4.17 -18.16 -7.54
N ASP A 67 4.00 -17.70 -6.30
CA ASP A 67 2.92 -18.13 -5.41
C ASP A 67 1.55 -17.67 -5.93
N ASP A 68 0.48 -18.38 -5.51
CA ASP A 68 -0.90 -17.99 -5.79
C ASP A 68 -1.36 -16.79 -4.94
N THR A 69 -2.47 -16.17 -5.34
CA THR A 69 -3.01 -14.97 -4.69
C THR A 69 -3.19 -15.12 -3.18
N TYR A 70 -3.69 -16.27 -2.71
CA TYR A 70 -3.96 -16.49 -1.29
C TYR A 70 -2.66 -16.62 -0.50
N SER A 71 -1.71 -17.40 -1.01
CA SER A 71 -0.39 -17.57 -0.38
C SER A 71 0.36 -16.24 -0.26
N VAL A 72 0.33 -15.40 -1.30
CA VAL A 72 0.96 -14.07 -1.28
C VAL A 72 0.27 -13.16 -0.26
N ALA A 73 -1.06 -13.12 -0.25
CA ALA A 73 -1.80 -12.31 0.71
C ALA A 73 -1.45 -12.68 2.16
N LYS A 74 -1.35 -13.98 2.47
CA LYS A 74 -0.94 -14.47 3.79
C LYS A 74 0.50 -14.08 4.15
N LYS A 75 1.44 -14.20 3.21
CA LYS A 75 2.84 -13.77 3.42
C LYS A 75 2.94 -12.28 3.71
N VAL A 76 2.19 -11.45 2.97
CA VAL A 76 2.13 -9.99 3.19
C VAL A 76 1.54 -9.67 4.56
N GLU A 77 0.48 -10.39 4.98
CA GLU A 77 -0.10 -10.24 6.30
C GLU A 77 0.90 -10.58 7.41
N GLU A 78 1.64 -11.68 7.27
CA GLU A 78 2.67 -12.10 8.22
C GLU A 78 3.85 -11.10 8.29
N LEU A 79 4.25 -10.52 7.16
CA LEU A 79 5.28 -9.48 7.10
C LEU A 79 4.84 -8.23 7.87
N SER A 80 3.58 -7.82 7.71
CA SER A 80 3.01 -6.69 8.44
C SER A 80 3.09 -6.89 9.96
N ARG A 81 2.80 -8.11 10.44
CA ARG A 81 2.93 -8.45 11.88
C ARG A 81 4.36 -8.40 12.41
N LYS A 82 5.37 -8.55 11.53
CA LYS A 82 6.79 -8.53 11.91
C LYS A 82 7.40 -7.13 11.94
N LEU A 83 6.69 -6.08 11.52
CA LEU A 83 7.11 -4.68 11.67
C LEU A 83 7.16 -4.31 13.15
N ARG A 84 8.27 -4.65 13.82
CA ARG A 84 8.51 -4.30 15.22
C ARG A 84 8.73 -2.79 15.30
N LEU A 85 7.90 -2.11 16.10
CA LEU A 85 8.04 -0.68 16.44
C LEU A 85 9.20 -0.40 17.42
N ARG A 86 10.17 -1.32 17.55
CA ARG A 86 11.26 -1.24 18.52
C ARG A 86 12.55 -0.65 17.95
N GLU A 87 12.55 -0.29 16.68
CA GLU A 87 13.70 0.37 16.05
C GLU A 87 13.75 1.83 16.49
N LYS A 88 14.92 2.27 17.00
CA LYS A 88 15.12 3.64 17.51
C LYS A 88 14.69 4.70 16.48
N GLU A 89 14.97 4.46 15.20
CA GLU A 89 14.60 5.36 14.10
C GLU A 89 13.09 5.61 14.02
N LYS A 90 12.27 4.56 14.19
CA LYS A 90 10.80 4.70 14.19
C LYS A 90 10.30 5.50 15.40
N VAL A 91 10.94 5.33 16.56
CA VAL A 91 10.62 6.11 17.76
C VAL A 91 10.94 7.59 17.53
N TYR A 92 12.13 7.90 17.02
CA TYR A 92 12.51 9.27 16.71
C TYR A 92 11.59 9.91 15.67
N TYR A 93 11.28 9.19 14.60
CA TYR A 93 10.33 9.67 13.60
C TYR A 93 8.92 9.90 14.18
N GLY A 94 8.48 9.02 15.09
CA GLY A 94 7.23 9.20 15.82
C GLY A 94 7.22 10.47 16.68
N ILE A 95 8.31 10.76 17.39
CA ILE A 95 8.46 12.00 18.17
C ILE A 95 8.41 13.22 17.25
N GLN A 96 9.12 13.19 16.12
CA GLN A 96 9.12 14.29 15.14
C GLN A 96 7.71 14.53 14.57
N LEU A 97 6.98 13.46 14.23
CA LEU A 97 5.59 13.57 13.76
C LEU A 97 4.68 14.21 14.81
N MET A 98 4.86 13.87 16.08
CA MET A 98 4.10 14.48 17.16
C MET A 98 4.38 15.98 17.25
N ASP A 99 5.66 16.38 17.22
CA ASP A 99 6.07 17.79 17.25
C ASP A 99 5.55 18.59 16.05
N GLU A 100 5.55 17.98 14.86
CA GLU A 100 5.08 18.63 13.62
C GLU A 100 3.55 18.75 13.52
N LYS A 101 2.80 17.79 14.09
CA LYS A 101 1.35 17.65 13.82
C LYS A 101 0.47 17.91 15.03
N VAL A 102 1.01 17.93 16.24
CA VAL A 102 0.25 18.16 17.47
C VAL A 102 0.50 19.57 17.98
N ASN A 103 -0.57 20.35 18.14
CA ASN A 103 -0.50 21.62 18.85
C ASN A 103 -0.53 21.35 20.37
N PHE A 104 0.66 21.17 20.94
CA PHE A 104 0.83 20.88 22.37
C PHE A 104 0.33 22.00 23.28
N GLU A 105 0.48 23.26 22.87
CA GLU A 105 -0.02 24.41 23.64
C GLU A 105 -1.53 24.32 23.84
N ARG A 106 -2.29 24.11 22.75
CA ARG A 106 -3.74 23.93 22.81
C ARG A 106 -4.13 22.68 23.59
N LEU A 107 -3.38 21.59 23.44
CA LEU A 107 -3.61 20.34 24.16
C LEU A 107 -3.48 20.55 25.67
N TYR A 108 -2.40 21.19 26.12
CA TYR A 108 -2.16 21.46 27.54
C TYR A 108 -3.18 22.42 28.14
N GLN A 109 -3.53 23.49 27.42
CA GLN A 109 -4.62 24.38 27.83
C GLN A 109 -5.95 23.63 28.01
N THR A 110 -6.29 22.73 27.09
CA THR A 110 -7.54 21.95 27.16
C THR A 110 -7.53 20.95 28.33
N LEU A 111 -6.36 20.40 28.66
CA LEU A 111 -6.18 19.46 29.77
C LEU A 111 -6.01 20.16 31.13
N GLY A 112 -5.99 21.49 31.18
CA GLY A 112 -5.76 22.25 32.42
C GLY A 112 -4.33 22.06 32.96
N ILE A 113 -3.40 21.65 32.10
CA ILE A 113 -1.98 21.49 32.44
C ILE A 113 -1.31 22.81 32.10
N SER A 114 -0.80 23.50 33.11
CA SER A 114 0.07 24.67 32.91
C SER A 114 1.37 24.22 32.25
N ALA A 115 1.68 24.78 31.08
CA ALA A 115 2.91 24.55 30.35
C ALA A 115 4.15 24.98 31.14
#